data_AF-A0A1T3AJ32-F1
#
_entry.id   AF-A0A1T3AJ32-F1
#
_cell.length_a   1.000
_cell.length_b   1.000
_cell.length_c   1.000
_cell.angle_alpha   90.00
_cell.angle_beta   90.00
_cell.angle_gamma   90.00
#
_symmetry.space_group_name_H-M   'P 1'
#
loop_
_entity.id
_entity.type
_entity.pdbx_description
1 polymer ?
#
loop_
_entity_poly.entity_id
_entity_poly.type
_entity_poly.pdbx_seq_one_letter_code
_entity_poly.pdbx_strand_id
1 'polypeptide(L)'
;MTALNDALKPALNHPLDQARQLLENSRRFVQASDDPYVISRFGDVQIRIDVAAALLDRAETHPSPVALTEAHIAAAEALIAASLAEFELTGQRTVLPSTLDDPLRRKYQVVGNYHLNGVL
;
A
#
# COMPACT_ATOMS: atom_id res chain seq x y z
N MET A 1 -26.55 11.97 7.59
CA MET A 1 -25.78 10.70 7.49
C MET A 1 -24.93 10.59 6.22
N THR A 2 -25.14 11.42 5.19
CA THR A 2 -24.38 11.38 3.92
C THR A 2 -22.97 11.99 4.02
N ALA A 3 -22.82 13.08 4.77
CA ALA A 3 -21.53 13.79 4.90
C ALA A 3 -20.44 13.02 5.66
N LEU A 4 -20.82 12.16 6.63
CA LEU A 4 -19.87 11.32 7.37
C LEU A 4 -19.32 10.19 6.48
N ASN A 5 -20.13 9.68 5.54
CA ASN A 5 -19.75 8.61 4.63
C ASN A 5 -18.83 9.11 3.50
N ASP A 6 -18.96 10.38 3.10
CA ASP A 6 -18.06 10.99 2.11
C ASP A 6 -16.72 11.44 2.70
N ALA A 7 -16.66 11.74 4.00
CA ALA A 7 -15.40 12.00 4.72
C ALA A 7 -14.58 10.72 4.99
N LEU A 8 -15.26 9.56 5.10
CA LEU A 8 -14.62 8.25 5.30
C LEU A 8 -14.16 7.58 3.98
N LYS A 9 -14.73 7.96 2.83
CA LYS A 9 -14.30 7.47 1.51
C LYS A 9 -12.82 7.72 1.18
N PRO A 10 -12.22 8.90 1.40
CA PRO A 10 -10.80 9.10 1.11
C PRO A 10 -9.88 8.26 2.01
N ALA A 11 -10.31 7.94 3.24
CA ALA A 11 -9.59 7.00 4.11
C ALA A 11 -9.68 5.56 3.57
N LEU A 12 -10.90 5.07 3.25
CA LEU A 12 -11.12 3.72 2.71
C LEU A 12 -10.56 3.51 1.27
N ASN A 13 -10.26 4.58 0.54
CA ASN A 13 -9.68 4.53 -0.80
C ASN A 13 -8.16 4.71 -0.82
N HIS A 14 -7.51 4.80 0.36
CA HIS A 14 -6.07 4.89 0.42
C HIS A 14 -5.44 3.52 0.11
N PRO A 15 -4.42 3.42 -0.78
CA PRO A 15 -3.80 2.15 -1.15
C PRO A 15 -3.34 1.29 0.04
N LEU A 16 -2.92 1.93 1.13
CA LEU A 16 -2.53 1.26 2.37
C LEU A 16 -3.68 0.46 3.01
N ASP A 17 -4.88 1.04 3.07
CA ASP A 17 -6.04 0.38 3.69
C ASP A 17 -6.56 -0.74 2.80
N GLN A 18 -6.49 -0.56 1.47
CA GLN A 18 -6.77 -1.64 0.52
C GLN A 18 -5.78 -2.79 0.66
N ALA A 19 -4.48 -2.50 0.86
CA ALA A 19 -3.45 -3.52 1.04
C ALA A 19 -3.69 -4.32 2.33
N ARG A 20 -4.03 -3.64 3.44
CA ARG A 20 -4.41 -4.26 4.72
C ARG A 20 -5.63 -5.16 4.56
N GLN A 21 -6.67 -4.67 3.90
CA GLN A 21 -7.89 -5.43 3.69
C GLN A 21 -7.65 -6.68 2.84
N LEU A 22 -6.85 -6.57 1.78
CA LEU A 22 -6.46 -7.69 0.92
C LEU A 22 -5.66 -8.75 1.68
N LEU A 23 -4.66 -8.33 2.47
CA LEU A 23 -3.86 -9.26 3.25
C LEU A 23 -4.71 -9.98 4.30
N GLU A 24 -5.61 -9.27 4.98
CA GLU A 24 -6.52 -9.86 5.96
C GLU A 24 -7.53 -10.82 5.31
N ASN A 25 -8.05 -10.49 4.12
CA ASN A 25 -8.89 -11.42 3.36
C ASN A 25 -8.11 -12.68 2.99
N SER A 26 -6.88 -12.53 2.49
CA SER A 26 -6.00 -13.65 2.13
C SER A 26 -5.68 -14.52 3.34
N ARG A 27 -5.45 -13.93 4.52
CA ARG A 27 -5.18 -14.64 5.79
C ARG A 27 -6.25 -15.70 6.08
N ARG A 28 -7.52 -15.38 5.86
CA ARG A 28 -8.64 -16.31 6.13
C ARG A 28 -8.56 -17.61 5.34
N PHE A 29 -7.89 -17.60 4.19
CA PHE A 29 -7.68 -18.79 3.36
C PHE A 29 -6.45 -19.60 3.78
N VAL A 30 -5.43 -18.94 4.32
CA VAL A 30 -4.09 -19.53 4.47
C VAL A 30 -3.59 -19.64 5.90
N GLN A 31 -4.32 -19.13 6.89
CA GLN A 31 -3.89 -19.06 8.30
C GLN A 31 -3.60 -20.43 8.95
N ALA A 32 -4.09 -21.52 8.39
CA ALA A 32 -3.82 -22.89 8.85
C ALA A 32 -2.70 -23.58 8.06
N SER A 33 -2.04 -22.88 7.14
CA SER A 33 -0.97 -23.43 6.33
C SER A 33 0.36 -23.43 7.08
N ASP A 34 1.02 -24.59 7.11
CA ASP A 34 2.39 -24.76 7.60
C ASP A 34 3.44 -24.75 6.46
N ASP A 35 3.00 -24.44 5.23
CA ASP A 35 3.90 -24.37 4.07
C ASP A 35 4.86 -23.16 4.18
N PRO A 36 6.19 -23.37 4.10
CA PRO A 36 7.18 -22.29 4.25
C PRO A 36 7.06 -21.18 3.19
N TYR A 37 6.63 -21.50 1.98
CA TYR A 37 6.39 -20.51 0.94
C TYR A 37 5.19 -19.64 1.32
N VAL A 38 4.07 -20.22 1.76
CA VAL A 38 2.90 -19.46 2.22
C VAL A 38 3.26 -18.52 3.37
N ILE A 39 3.98 -19.03 4.37
CA ILE A 39 4.41 -18.24 5.54
C ILE A 39 5.31 -17.07 5.11
N SER A 40 6.31 -17.33 4.25
CA SER A 40 7.26 -16.29 3.81
C SER A 40 6.61 -15.25 2.89
N ARG A 41 5.71 -15.65 1.99
CA ARG A 41 4.96 -14.72 1.13
C ARG A 41 4.04 -13.83 1.95
N PHE A 42 3.32 -14.38 2.92
CA PHE A 42 2.47 -13.58 3.81
C PHE A 42 3.32 -12.57 4.62
N GLY A 43 4.46 -13.01 5.14
CA GLY A 43 5.40 -12.15 5.88
C GLY A 43 5.97 -10.99 5.06
N ASP A 44 6.37 -11.23 3.80
CA ASP A 44 6.85 -10.18 2.88
C ASP A 44 5.80 -9.08 2.69
N VAL A 45 4.54 -9.43 2.45
CA VAL A 45 3.45 -8.45 2.27
C VAL A 45 3.20 -7.68 3.56
N GLN A 46 3.18 -8.35 4.72
CA GLN A 46 2.99 -7.69 6.02
C GLN A 46 4.07 -6.63 6.26
N ILE A 47 5.34 -6.96 6.03
CA ILE A 47 6.46 -6.00 6.19
C ILE A 47 6.28 -4.78 5.30
N ARG A 48 5.87 -4.96 4.04
CA ARG A 48 5.64 -3.83 3.12
C ARG A 48 4.51 -2.91 3.58
N ILE A 49 3.42 -3.49 4.11
CA ILE A 49 2.31 -2.73 4.69
C ILE A 49 2.79 -1.94 5.92
N ASP A 50 3.60 -2.57 6.78
CA ASP A 50 4.13 -1.92 7.99
C ASP A 50 5.09 -0.78 7.64
N VAL A 51 5.95 -0.96 6.63
CA VAL A 51 6.83 0.09 6.10
C VAL A 51 6.01 1.26 5.54
N ALA A 52 4.97 0.98 4.76
CA ALA A 52 4.09 2.02 4.22
C ALA A 52 3.37 2.80 5.34
N ALA A 53 2.90 2.11 6.38
CA ALA A 53 2.30 2.73 7.55
C ALA A 53 3.30 3.60 8.32
N ALA A 54 4.53 3.12 8.52
CA ALA A 54 5.59 3.86 9.20
C ALA A 54 6.01 5.11 8.41
N LEU A 55 6.04 5.05 7.08
CA LEU A 55 6.33 6.23 6.24
C LEU A 55 5.21 7.28 6.29
N LEU A 56 3.95 6.83 6.41
CA LEU A 56 2.82 7.75 6.59
C LEU A 56 2.90 8.46 7.95
N ASP A 57 3.14 7.71 9.03
CA ASP A 57 3.36 8.26 10.37
C ASP A 57 4.59 9.22 10.40
N ARG A 58 5.66 8.87 9.69
CA ARG A 58 6.83 9.75 9.52
C ARG A 58 6.46 11.05 8.81
N ALA A 59 5.61 11.00 7.79
CA ALA A 59 5.20 12.20 7.06
C ALA A 59 4.43 13.20 7.95
N GLU A 60 3.72 12.70 8.97
CA GLU A 60 3.01 13.53 9.96
C GLU A 60 3.95 14.06 11.05
N THR A 61 4.84 13.22 11.57
CA THR A 61 5.70 13.55 12.72
C THR A 61 6.99 14.27 12.34
N HIS A 62 7.52 14.01 11.15
CA HIS A 62 8.78 14.55 10.63
C HIS A 62 8.60 14.96 9.16
N PRO A 63 7.76 15.97 8.88
CA PRO A 63 7.42 16.34 7.52
C PRO A 63 8.65 16.80 6.73
N SER A 64 8.78 16.27 5.52
CA SER A 64 9.67 16.78 4.47
C SER A 64 8.84 17.06 3.22
N PRO A 65 9.37 17.86 2.26
CA PRO A 65 8.62 18.17 1.05
C PRO A 65 8.17 16.96 0.22
N VAL A 66 8.83 15.80 0.39
CA VAL A 66 8.50 14.56 -0.32
C VAL A 66 8.00 13.43 0.58
N ALA A 67 7.96 13.61 1.91
CA ALA A 67 7.63 12.53 2.85
C ALA A 67 6.26 11.88 2.57
N LEU A 68 5.25 12.69 2.28
CA LEU A 68 3.92 12.17 1.93
C LEU A 68 3.93 11.44 0.58
N THR A 69 4.71 11.93 -0.39
CA THR A 69 4.87 11.27 -1.70
C THR A 69 5.56 9.91 -1.56
N GLU A 70 6.57 9.81 -0.70
CA GLU A 70 7.25 8.54 -0.37
C GLU A 70 6.29 7.55 0.30
N ALA A 71 5.48 8.01 1.26
CA ALA A 71 4.46 7.20 1.90
C ALA A 71 3.42 6.68 0.90
N HIS A 72 2.95 7.53 -0.03
CA HIS A 72 2.03 7.13 -1.09
C HIS A 72 2.62 6.08 -2.03
N ILE A 73 3.91 6.20 -2.39
CA ILE A 73 4.60 5.20 -3.20
C ILE A 73 4.63 3.86 -2.46
N ALA A 74 5.08 3.85 -1.21
CA ALA A 74 5.17 2.62 -0.41
C ALA A 74 3.80 1.95 -0.22
N ALA A 75 2.75 2.74 0.02
CA ALA A 75 1.38 2.23 0.13
C ALA A 75 0.89 1.57 -1.17
N ALA A 76 1.20 2.15 -2.32
CA ALA A 76 0.83 1.58 -3.60
C ALA A 76 1.64 0.32 -3.95
N GLU A 77 2.94 0.30 -3.65
CA GLU A 77 3.77 -0.91 -3.79
C GLU A 77 3.28 -2.04 -2.88
N ALA A 78 2.89 -1.72 -1.64
CA ALA A 78 2.29 -2.69 -0.72
C ALA A 78 0.96 -3.24 -1.26
N LEU A 79 0.11 -2.40 -1.85
CA LEU A 79 -1.13 -2.83 -2.48
C LEU A 79 -0.90 -3.76 -3.68
N ILE A 80 0.07 -3.43 -4.54
CA ILE A 80 0.45 -4.29 -5.66
C ILE A 80 0.96 -5.65 -5.14
N ALA A 81 1.82 -5.64 -4.12
CA ALA A 81 2.33 -6.86 -3.51
C ALA A 81 1.21 -7.71 -2.89
N ALA A 82 0.25 -7.08 -2.20
CA ALA A 82 -0.90 -7.75 -1.62
C ALA A 82 -1.81 -8.38 -2.70
N SER A 83 -2.05 -7.68 -3.81
CA SER A 83 -2.84 -8.22 -4.93
C SER A 83 -2.16 -9.40 -5.63
N LEU A 84 -0.84 -9.35 -5.80
CA LEU A 84 -0.08 -10.49 -6.33
C LEU A 84 -0.13 -11.69 -5.38
N ALA A 85 0.08 -11.45 -4.08
CA ALA A 85 0.03 -12.49 -3.07
C ALA A 85 -1.37 -13.11 -2.92
N GLU A 86 -2.45 -12.33 -3.03
CA GLU A 86 -3.82 -12.86 -3.04
C GLU A 86 -3.96 -13.91 -4.14
N PHE A 87 -3.54 -13.58 -5.37
CA PHE A 87 -3.60 -14.52 -6.48
C PHE A 87 -2.71 -15.74 -6.27
N GLU A 88 -1.46 -15.53 -5.83
CA GLU A 88 -0.49 -16.60 -5.56
C GLU A 88 -1.00 -17.59 -4.50
N LEU A 89 -1.63 -17.09 -3.43
CA LEU A 89 -1.93 -17.87 -2.23
C LEU A 89 -3.36 -18.42 -2.20
N THR A 90 -4.30 -17.76 -2.89
CA THR A 90 -5.74 -18.10 -2.81
C THR A 90 -6.36 -18.39 -4.18
N GLY A 91 -5.66 -18.05 -5.27
CA GLY A 91 -6.22 -18.08 -6.62
C GLY A 91 -7.26 -16.98 -6.91
N GLN A 92 -7.57 -16.13 -5.93
CA GLN A 92 -8.53 -15.02 -6.09
C GLN A 92 -7.87 -13.77 -6.67
N ARG A 93 -8.70 -12.88 -7.22
CA ARG A 93 -8.28 -11.55 -7.68
C ARG A 93 -9.33 -10.53 -7.34
N THR A 94 -9.03 -9.67 -6.39
CA THR A 94 -9.81 -8.47 -6.11
C THR A 94 -9.56 -7.43 -7.19
N VAL A 95 -10.64 -6.85 -7.72
CA VAL A 95 -10.54 -5.74 -8.67
C VAL A 95 -10.14 -4.48 -7.91
N LEU A 96 -9.00 -3.90 -8.29
CA LEU A 96 -8.50 -2.66 -7.72
C LEU A 96 -8.83 -1.44 -8.61
N PRO A 97 -9.01 -0.24 -8.03
CA PRO A 97 -9.19 0.99 -8.79
C PRO A 97 -7.98 1.27 -9.70
N SER A 98 -8.23 1.88 -10.86
CA SER A 98 -7.15 2.30 -11.75
C SER A 98 -6.40 3.52 -11.20
N THR A 99 -5.08 3.53 -11.34
CA THR A 99 -4.21 4.65 -10.97
C THR A 99 -3.76 5.49 -12.17
N LEU A 100 -4.48 5.41 -13.31
CA LEU A 100 -4.10 6.08 -14.55
C LEU A 100 -4.03 7.61 -14.41
N ASP A 101 -4.93 8.19 -13.61
CA ASP A 101 -4.96 9.64 -13.36
C ASP A 101 -3.84 10.10 -12.43
N ASP A 102 -3.33 9.21 -11.58
CA ASP A 102 -2.24 9.46 -10.62
C ASP A 102 -1.16 8.36 -10.69
N PRO A 103 -0.40 8.29 -11.79
CA PRO A 103 0.54 7.20 -12.02
C PRO A 103 1.78 7.32 -11.12
N LEU A 104 2.20 6.21 -10.50
CA LEU A 104 3.37 6.17 -9.62
C LEU A 104 4.65 6.70 -10.25
N ARG A 105 4.83 6.51 -11.57
CA ARG A 105 6.00 7.01 -12.31
C ARG A 105 6.25 8.51 -12.05
N ARG A 106 5.20 9.33 -11.96
CA ARG A 106 5.33 10.78 -11.68
C ARG A 106 5.81 11.02 -10.24
N LYS A 107 5.31 10.23 -9.28
CA LYS A 107 5.71 10.34 -7.87
C LYS A 107 7.19 9.97 -7.67
N TYR A 108 7.67 8.90 -8.30
CA TYR A 108 9.10 8.55 -8.27
C TYR A 108 9.97 9.66 -8.85
N GLN A 109 9.52 10.33 -9.92
CA GLN A 109 10.25 11.46 -10.50
C GLN A 109 10.39 12.61 -9.50
N VAL A 110 9.32 12.96 -8.78
CA VAL A 110 9.35 14.02 -7.74
C VAL A 110 10.32 13.65 -6.62
N VAL A 111 10.21 12.45 -6.06
CA VAL A 111 11.11 11.97 -4.99
C VAL A 111 12.57 11.95 -5.45
N GLY A 112 12.82 11.43 -6.66
CA GLY A 112 14.16 11.36 -7.24
C GLY A 112 14.76 12.74 -7.49
N ASN A 113 13.98 13.69 -8.04
CA ASN A 113 14.46 15.04 -8.31
C ASN A 113 14.79 15.80 -7.02
N TYR A 114 13.98 15.61 -5.97
CA TYR A 114 14.23 16.20 -4.66
C TYR A 114 15.54 15.69 -4.05
N HIS A 115 15.73 14.37 -3.98
CA HIS A 115 16.92 13.79 -3.34
C HIS A 115 18.20 13.93 -4.17
N LEU A 116 18.11 13.88 -5.50
CA LEU A 116 19.28 13.97 -6.38
C LEU A 116 19.69 15.41 -6.68
N ASN A 117 18.72 16.29 -6.94
CA ASN A 117 18.97 17.65 -7.44
C ASN A 117 18.55 18.74 -6.46
N GLY A 118 17.85 18.42 -5.38
CA GLY A 118 17.29 19.42 -4.46
C GLY A 118 16.10 20.18 -5.03
N VAL A 119 15.43 19.65 -6.06
CA VAL A 119 14.33 20.32 -6.78
C VAL A 119 13.02 19.56 -6.60
N LEU A 120 11.96 20.29 -6.23
CA LEU A 120 10.58 19.79 -6.19
C LEU A 120 9.87 19.99 -7.52
#